data_AF-W7DCS5-F1
#
_entry.id   AF-W7DCS5-F1
#
_cell.length_a   1.000
_cell.length_b   1.000
_cell.length_c   1.000
_cell.angle_alpha   90.00
_cell.angle_beta   90.00
_cell.angle_gamma   90.00
#
_symmetry.space_group_name_H-M   'P 1'
#
loop_
_entity.id
_entity.type
_entity.pdbx_description
1 polymer ?
#
loop_
_entity_poly.entity_id
_entity_poly.type
_entity_poly.pdbx_seq_one_letter_code
_entity_poly.pdbx_strand_id
1 'polypeptide(L)'
;MFIITYILTKKAVLKTSIDFVWFIVFILYVFVLHHLVTYIAVGDFISSTYTGYFYIQTNMINLEPFTTIENTFRQTLPTMPTIIQIAGNALLLAPLSFFLLYFKICKRPSMAILVVFLTSCAIELIQLAQTTLITGFDGIMLPDGRSTDIDDVILNTLSGCLGVVVLYSMPALRKRIGKKRR
;
A
#
# COMPACT_ATOMS: atom_id res chain seq x y z
N MET A 1 -13.71 5.19 0.35
CA MET A 1 -12.95 5.68 1.53
C MET A 1 -13.80 5.83 2.79
N PHE A 2 -14.95 6.52 2.76
CA PHE A 2 -15.77 6.73 3.97
C PHE A 2 -16.17 5.45 4.73
N ILE A 3 -16.49 4.36 4.03
CA ILE A 3 -16.80 3.06 4.66
C ILE A 3 -15.58 2.49 5.39
N ILE A 4 -14.39 2.55 4.79
CA ILE A 4 -13.14 2.07 5.38
C ILE A 4 -12.81 2.90 6.63
N THR A 5 -12.86 4.22 6.53
CA THR A 5 -12.67 5.13 7.67
C THR A 5 -13.66 4.82 8.78
N TYR A 6 -14.95 4.60 8.46
CA TYR A 6 -15.97 4.24 9.43
C TYR A 6 -15.66 2.90 10.15
N ILE A 7 -15.26 1.87 9.41
CA ILE A 7 -14.85 0.57 9.97
C ILE A 7 -13.64 0.72 10.88
N LEU A 8 -12.63 1.50 10.47
CA LEU A 8 -11.43 1.76 11.26
C LEU A 8 -11.78 2.48 12.56
N THR A 9 -12.63 3.51 12.51
CA THR A 9 -13.08 4.25 13.70
C THR A 9 -13.83 3.35 14.68
N LYS A 10 -14.70 2.43 14.19
CA LYS A 10 -15.42 1.48 15.04
C LYS A 10 -14.50 0.47 15.73
N LYS A 11 -13.37 0.12 15.12
CA LYS A 11 -12.44 -0.91 15.62
C LYS A 11 -11.28 -0.34 16.43
N ALA A 12 -10.93 0.92 16.24
CA ALA A 12 -9.81 1.55 16.91
C ALA A 12 -10.07 1.80 18.41
N VAL A 13 -9.09 1.48 19.25
CA VAL A 13 -9.16 1.74 20.69
C VAL A 13 -8.42 3.04 21.03
N LEU A 14 -9.19 4.11 21.23
CA LEU A 14 -8.69 5.43 21.65
C LEU A 14 -8.89 5.60 23.16
N LYS A 15 -7.83 5.89 23.91
CA LYS A 15 -7.88 6.07 25.37
C LYS A 15 -7.40 7.43 25.85
N THR A 16 -6.54 8.07 25.08
CA THR A 16 -5.88 9.34 25.43
C THR A 16 -5.97 10.32 24.27
N SER A 17 -5.78 11.61 24.54
CA SER A 17 -5.75 12.64 23.47
C SER A 17 -4.62 12.40 22.46
N ILE A 18 -3.50 11.81 22.89
CA ILE A 18 -2.41 11.39 22.00
C ILE A 18 -2.89 10.32 21.00
N ASP A 19 -3.79 9.42 21.41
CA ASP A 19 -4.35 8.40 20.51
C ASP A 19 -5.22 9.01 19.44
N PHE A 20 -5.94 10.07 19.77
CA PHE A 20 -6.75 10.80 18.82
C PHE A 20 -5.87 11.46 17.74
N VAL A 21 -4.75 12.08 18.14
CA VAL A 21 -3.77 12.63 17.19
C VAL A 21 -3.20 11.55 16.29
N TRP A 22 -2.74 10.43 16.85
CA TRP A 22 -2.24 9.30 16.06
C TRP A 22 -3.31 8.71 15.15
N PHE A 23 -4.58 8.76 15.55
CA PHE A 23 -5.68 8.24 14.74
C PHE A 23 -5.94 9.14 13.54
N ILE A 24 -5.87 10.47 13.71
CA ILE A 24 -5.90 11.42 12.60
C ILE A 24 -4.74 11.16 11.63
N VAL A 25 -3.52 10.97 12.14
CA VAL A 25 -2.35 10.62 11.31
C VAL A 25 -2.59 9.32 10.55
N PHE A 26 -3.17 8.30 11.20
CA PHE A 26 -3.50 7.04 10.55
C PHE A 26 -4.54 7.19 9.45
N ILE A 27 -5.60 7.97 9.69
CA ILE A 27 -6.62 8.25 8.66
C ILE A 27 -6.00 9.02 7.50
N LEU A 28 -5.21 10.06 7.76
CA LEU A 28 -4.50 10.82 6.73
C LEU A 28 -3.59 9.91 5.90
N TYR A 29 -2.84 9.01 6.55
CA TYR A 29 -2.04 8.00 5.88
C TYR A 29 -2.88 7.11 4.94
N VAL A 30 -4.05 6.62 5.38
CA VAL A 30 -4.94 5.80 4.52
C VAL A 30 -5.43 6.60 3.32
N PHE A 31 -5.70 7.90 3.48
CA PHE A 31 -6.05 8.78 2.36
C PHE A 31 -4.89 8.95 1.37
N VAL A 32 -3.66 9.17 1.86
CA VAL A 32 -2.47 9.26 1.02
C VAL A 32 -2.24 7.94 0.28
N LEU A 33 -2.33 6.80 0.96
CA LEU A 33 -2.19 5.48 0.35
C LEU A 33 -3.23 5.25 -0.75
N HIS A 34 -4.50 5.61 -0.49
CA HIS A 34 -5.57 5.56 -1.49
C HIS A 34 -5.24 6.40 -2.72
N HIS A 35 -4.77 7.63 -2.49
CA HIS A 35 -4.43 8.56 -3.56
C HIS A 35 -3.26 8.06 -4.40
N LEU A 36 -2.21 7.52 -3.78
CA LEU A 36 -1.03 7.01 -4.48
C LEU A 36 -1.36 5.79 -5.34
N VAL A 37 -2.13 4.85 -4.77
CA VAL A 37 -2.22 3.51 -5.36
C VAL A 37 -3.49 3.27 -6.17
N THR A 38 -4.62 3.80 -5.73
CA THR A 38 -5.93 3.42 -6.26
C THR A 38 -6.68 4.56 -6.95
N TYR A 39 -6.14 5.77 -6.91
CA TYR A 39 -6.74 6.92 -7.55
C TYR A 39 -6.65 6.82 -9.07
N ILE A 40 -7.79 7.07 -9.70
CA ILE A 40 -7.90 7.35 -11.13
C ILE A 40 -8.76 8.61 -11.27
N ALA A 41 -8.31 9.56 -12.08
CA ALA A 41 -9.09 10.74 -12.38
C ALA A 41 -10.24 10.35 -13.32
N VAL A 42 -11.46 10.34 -12.79
CA VAL A 42 -12.67 10.02 -13.57
C VAL A 42 -12.86 10.98 -14.76
N GLY A 43 -12.35 12.22 -14.63
CA GLY A 43 -12.35 13.20 -15.71
C GLY A 43 -11.62 12.71 -16.98
N ASP A 44 -10.57 11.90 -16.84
CA ASP A 44 -9.79 11.38 -17.97
C ASP A 44 -10.63 10.40 -18.80
N PHE A 45 -11.48 9.59 -18.15
CA PHE A 45 -12.39 8.70 -18.86
C PHE A 45 -13.50 9.46 -19.60
N ILE A 46 -13.97 10.59 -19.04
CA ILE A 46 -15.02 11.41 -19.64
C ILE A 46 -14.50 12.16 -20.86
N SER A 47 -13.23 12.59 -20.86
CA SER A 47 -12.60 13.29 -21.98
C SER A 47 -12.02 12.36 -23.04
N SER A 48 -11.79 11.09 -22.71
CA SER A 48 -11.23 10.08 -23.62
C SER A 48 -12.26 9.48 -24.59
N THR A 49 -11.76 8.91 -25.69
CA THR A 49 -12.60 8.19 -26.65
C THR A 49 -12.68 6.72 -26.26
N TYR A 50 -13.89 6.23 -25.98
CA TYR A 50 -14.09 4.80 -25.70
C TYR A 50 -13.88 3.96 -26.96
N THR A 51 -12.93 3.04 -26.92
CA THR A 51 -12.60 2.15 -28.04
C THR A 51 -13.17 0.75 -27.88
N GLY A 52 -13.44 0.32 -26.64
CA GLY A 52 -13.96 -1.01 -26.31
C GLY A 52 -12.95 -2.16 -26.46
N TYR A 53 -11.71 -1.86 -26.83
CA TYR A 53 -10.64 -2.84 -26.97
C TYR A 53 -9.87 -3.00 -25.65
N PHE A 54 -10.43 -3.75 -24.72
CA PHE A 54 -9.75 -4.08 -23.47
C PHE A 54 -8.77 -5.23 -23.68
N TYR A 55 -7.50 -5.01 -23.33
CA TYR A 55 -6.50 -6.07 -23.33
C TYR A 55 -5.56 -5.93 -22.13
N ILE A 56 -4.98 -7.06 -21.74
CA ILE A 56 -4.01 -7.12 -20.65
C ILE A 56 -2.64 -6.75 -21.22
N GLN A 57 -2.01 -5.73 -20.65
CA GLN A 57 -0.66 -5.31 -21.02
C GLN A 57 0.37 -6.23 -20.37
N THR A 58 0.64 -7.37 -20.99
CA THR A 58 1.57 -8.40 -20.46
C THR A 58 2.98 -7.87 -20.21
N ASN A 59 3.41 -6.85 -20.96
CA ASN A 59 4.73 -6.22 -20.80
C ASN A 59 4.85 -5.41 -19.50
N MET A 60 3.73 -5.11 -18.84
CA MET A 60 3.68 -4.40 -17.56
C MET A 60 3.37 -5.35 -16.39
N ILE A 61 3.46 -6.67 -16.61
CA ILE A 61 3.26 -7.70 -15.60
C ILE A 61 4.59 -8.40 -15.39
N ASN A 62 5.16 -8.24 -14.20
CA ASN A 62 6.31 -8.98 -13.74
C ASN A 62 5.90 -9.90 -12.58
N LEU A 63 5.92 -11.20 -12.83
CA LEU A 63 5.65 -12.21 -11.79
C LEU A 63 6.89 -13.02 -11.42
N GLU A 64 8.04 -12.68 -12.01
CA GLU A 64 9.30 -13.34 -11.71
C GLU A 64 9.97 -12.66 -10.51
N PRO A 65 10.09 -13.36 -9.36
CA PRO A 65 10.58 -12.74 -8.15
C PRO A 65 12.05 -12.34 -8.26
N PHE A 66 12.37 -11.23 -7.62
CA PHE A 66 13.67 -10.54 -7.51
C PHE A 66 14.24 -9.96 -8.79
N THR A 67 13.54 -10.07 -9.92
CA THR A 67 14.06 -9.59 -11.21
C THR A 67 14.15 -8.08 -11.28
N THR A 68 13.14 -7.34 -10.81
CA THR A 68 13.13 -5.88 -10.82
C THR A 68 14.15 -5.33 -9.84
N ILE A 69 14.22 -5.94 -8.65
CA ILE A 69 15.23 -5.59 -7.64
C ILE A 69 16.64 -5.82 -8.19
N GLU A 70 16.92 -7.02 -8.72
CA GLU A 70 18.23 -7.40 -9.25
C GLU A 70 18.64 -6.51 -10.42
N ASN A 71 17.73 -6.25 -11.36
CA ASN A 71 17.99 -5.36 -12.49
C ASN A 71 18.35 -3.94 -12.02
N THR A 72 17.69 -3.44 -10.98
CA THR A 72 17.99 -2.12 -10.41
C THR A 72 19.38 -2.08 -9.76
N PHE A 73 19.77 -3.13 -9.04
CA PHE A 73 21.10 -3.20 -8.40
C PHE A 73 22.24 -3.50 -9.38
N ARG A 74 21.97 -4.16 -10.50
CA ARG A 74 22.98 -4.46 -11.54
C ARG A 74 23.23 -3.28 -12.49
N GLN A 75 22.33 -2.30 -12.55
CA GLN A 75 22.55 -1.10 -13.33
C GLN A 75 23.69 -0.27 -12.73
N THR A 76 24.63 0.15 -13.58
CA THR A 76 25.78 0.98 -13.20
C THR A 76 25.35 2.34 -12.63
N LEU A 77 24.17 2.83 -13.03
CA LEU A 77 23.50 4.04 -12.55
C LEU A 77 21.98 3.79 -12.54
N PRO A 78 21.40 3.32 -11.42
CA PRO A 78 19.95 3.20 -11.30
C PRO A 78 19.29 4.58 -11.41
N THR A 79 18.19 4.66 -12.16
CA THR A 79 17.49 5.94 -12.35
C THR A 79 16.74 6.35 -11.08
N MET A 80 16.65 7.66 -10.81
CA MET A 80 15.93 8.18 -9.64
C MET A 80 14.47 7.67 -9.53
N PRO A 81 13.68 7.56 -10.62
CA PRO A 81 12.35 6.96 -10.57
C PRO A 81 12.34 5.52 -10.04
N THR A 82 13.27 4.68 -10.49
CA THR A 82 13.36 3.27 -10.04
C THR A 82 13.72 3.17 -8.55
N ILE A 83 14.62 4.02 -8.07
CA ILE A 83 14.99 4.09 -6.64
C ILE A 83 13.78 4.50 -5.81
N ILE A 84 13.04 5.52 -6.24
CA ILE A 84 11.84 6.00 -5.55
C ILE A 84 10.77 4.91 -5.52
N GLN A 85 10.61 4.13 -6.58
CA GLN A 85 9.64 3.02 -6.63
C GLN A 85 9.99 1.94 -5.60
N ILE A 86 11.23 1.44 -5.59
CA ILE A 86 11.68 0.40 -4.64
C ILE A 86 11.59 0.92 -3.20
N ALA A 87 12.10 2.12 -2.93
CA ALA A 87 12.08 2.72 -1.60
C ALA A 87 10.65 3.02 -1.14
N GLY A 88 9.80 3.48 -2.07
CA GLY A 88 8.38 3.72 -1.86
C GLY A 88 7.69 2.45 -1.38
N ASN A 89 7.79 1.36 -2.15
CA ASN A 89 7.17 0.07 -1.79
C ASN A 89 7.77 -0.55 -0.52
N ALA A 90 9.07 -0.39 -0.30
CA ALA A 90 9.73 -0.85 0.94
C ALA A 90 9.26 -0.11 2.21
N LEU A 91 8.62 1.05 2.09
CA LEU A 91 8.11 1.84 3.23
C LEU A 91 6.59 2.00 3.24
N LEU A 92 5.91 1.75 2.12
CA LEU A 92 4.51 2.12 1.88
C LEU A 92 3.55 1.55 2.93
N LEU A 93 3.67 0.27 3.28
CA LEU A 93 2.75 -0.43 4.19
C LEU A 93 3.31 -0.59 5.62
N ALA A 94 4.48 -0.02 5.91
CA ALA A 94 5.01 -0.01 7.27
C ALA A 94 4.08 0.72 8.27
N PRO A 95 3.54 1.91 7.96
CA PRO A 95 2.61 2.58 8.86
C PRO A 95 1.32 1.78 9.09
N LEU A 96 0.86 1.02 8.08
CA LEU A 96 -0.36 0.20 8.20
C LEU A 96 -0.23 -0.84 9.32
N SER A 97 0.81 -1.67 9.30
CA SER A 97 1.03 -2.68 10.35
C SER A 97 1.22 -2.06 11.74
N PHE A 98 1.96 -0.95 11.81
CA PHE A 98 2.19 -0.19 13.03
C PHE A 98 0.85 0.25 13.66
N PHE A 99 0.00 0.94 12.88
CA PHE A 99 -1.26 1.46 13.39
C PHE A 99 -2.29 0.38 13.70
N LEU A 100 -2.33 -0.70 12.89
CA LEU A 100 -3.19 -1.85 13.15
C LEU A 100 -2.91 -2.47 14.53
N LEU A 101 -1.64 -2.57 14.92
CA LEU A 101 -1.24 -3.07 16.23
C LEU A 101 -1.39 -2.00 17.33
N TYR A 102 -1.00 -0.75 17.06
CA TYR A 102 -1.08 0.36 18.02
C TYR A 102 -2.52 0.57 18.53
N PHE A 103 -3.49 0.59 17.61
CA PHE A 103 -4.92 0.73 17.93
C PHE A 103 -5.60 -0.58 18.33
N LYS A 104 -4.86 -1.69 18.40
CA LYS A 104 -5.36 -3.04 18.68
C LYS A 104 -6.46 -3.51 17.73
N ILE A 105 -6.46 -3.00 16.50
CA ILE A 105 -7.33 -3.50 15.41
C ILE A 105 -6.92 -4.95 15.11
N CYS A 106 -5.61 -5.21 15.03
CA CYS A 106 -5.02 -6.54 15.03
C CYS A 106 -4.43 -6.85 16.40
N LYS A 107 -4.71 -8.05 16.94
CA LYS A 107 -4.20 -8.47 18.27
C LYS A 107 -2.85 -9.18 18.19
N ARG A 108 -2.49 -9.69 17.02
CA ARG A 108 -1.28 -10.50 16.80
C ARG A 108 -0.47 -9.88 15.65
N PRO A 109 0.87 -9.85 15.74
CA PRO A 109 1.71 -9.33 14.67
C PRO A 109 1.54 -10.12 13.37
N SER A 110 1.38 -11.46 13.45
CA SER A 110 1.12 -12.30 12.28
C SER A 110 -0.17 -11.91 11.54
N MET A 111 -1.22 -11.50 12.26
CA MET A 111 -2.46 -11.02 11.63
C MET A 111 -2.26 -9.65 10.98
N ALA A 112 -1.43 -8.78 11.57
CA ALA A 112 -1.11 -7.48 10.96
C ALA A 112 -0.30 -7.67 9.67
N ILE A 113 0.69 -8.58 9.68
CA ILE A 113 1.48 -8.94 8.49
C ILE A 113 0.57 -9.56 7.42
N LEU A 114 -0.35 -10.46 7.78
CA LEU A 114 -1.32 -11.02 6.83
C LEU A 114 -2.20 -9.93 6.21
N VAL A 115 -2.68 -8.95 7.00
CA VAL A 115 -3.43 -7.81 6.47
C VAL A 115 -2.58 -6.98 5.51
N VAL A 116 -1.30 -6.74 5.84
CA VAL A 116 -0.37 -6.04 4.93
C VAL A 116 -0.17 -6.81 3.63
N PHE A 117 0.08 -8.11 3.69
CA PHE A 117 0.23 -8.97 2.51
C PHE A 117 -1.03 -8.92 1.63
N LEU A 118 -2.22 -9.13 2.21
CA LEU A 118 -3.48 -9.05 1.48
C LEU A 118 -3.73 -7.65 0.89
N THR A 119 -3.36 -6.60 1.63
CA THR A 119 -3.44 -5.22 1.13
C THR A 119 -2.51 -5.04 -0.06
N SER A 120 -1.29 -5.57 0.01
CA SER A 120 -0.34 -5.50 -1.09
C SER A 120 -0.82 -6.26 -2.32
N CYS A 121 -1.37 -7.46 -2.17
CA CYS A 121 -1.98 -8.18 -3.30
C CYS A 121 -3.17 -7.40 -3.88
N ALA A 122 -3.99 -6.77 -3.03
CA ALA A 122 -5.10 -5.95 -3.50
C ALA A 122 -4.62 -4.71 -4.27
N ILE A 123 -3.51 -4.10 -3.86
CA ILE A 123 -2.85 -2.99 -4.55
C ILE A 123 -2.47 -3.41 -5.98
N GLU A 124 -1.73 -4.51 -6.12
CA GLU A 124 -1.32 -5.03 -7.43
C GLU A 124 -2.51 -5.39 -8.33
N LEU A 125 -3.53 -6.04 -7.75
CA LEU A 125 -4.75 -6.39 -8.48
C LEU A 125 -5.51 -5.15 -8.96
N ILE A 126 -5.56 -4.09 -8.14
CA ILE A 126 -6.17 -2.82 -8.54
C ILE A 126 -5.34 -2.19 -9.65
N GLN A 127 -4.01 -2.16 -9.55
CA GLN A 127 -3.15 -1.63 -10.61
C GLN A 127 -3.30 -2.41 -11.91
N LEU A 128 -3.40 -3.74 -11.86
CA LEU A 128 -3.68 -4.59 -13.02
C LEU A 128 -5.04 -4.26 -13.65
N ALA A 129 -6.07 -4.10 -12.82
CA ALA A 129 -7.40 -3.73 -13.29
C ALA A 129 -7.39 -2.33 -13.91
N GLN A 130 -6.67 -1.37 -13.32
CA GLN A 130 -6.52 -0.02 -13.84
C GLN A 130 -5.82 0.01 -15.19
N THR A 131 -4.67 -0.66 -15.31
CA THR A 131 -3.89 -0.72 -16.56
C THR A 131 -4.68 -1.39 -17.67
N THR A 132 -5.46 -2.43 -17.33
CA THR A 132 -6.38 -3.08 -18.28
C THR A 132 -7.53 -2.16 -18.68
N LEU A 133 -8.19 -1.49 -17.72
CA LEU A 133 -9.31 -0.59 -18.01
C LEU A 133 -8.90 0.58 -18.91
N ILE A 134 -7.72 1.15 -18.69
CA ILE A 134 -7.21 2.29 -19.48
C ILE A 134 -7.03 1.89 -20.96
N THR A 135 -6.69 0.64 -21.28
CA THR A 135 -6.54 0.21 -22.69
C THR A 135 -7.81 0.32 -23.54
N GLY A 136 -8.99 0.25 -22.90
CA GLY A 136 -10.28 0.38 -23.58
C GLY A 136 -10.65 1.81 -23.96
N PHE A 137 -9.76 2.78 -23.68
CA PHE A 137 -9.96 4.20 -23.94
C PHE A 137 -8.73 4.77 -24.65
N ASP A 138 -8.96 5.54 -25.71
CA ASP A 138 -7.92 6.27 -26.42
C ASP A 138 -7.80 7.70 -25.87
N GLY A 139 -6.57 8.19 -25.75
CA GLY A 139 -6.24 9.50 -25.19
C GLY A 139 -6.01 9.54 -23.67
N ILE A 140 -6.13 8.42 -22.95
CA ILE A 140 -5.71 8.33 -21.54
C ILE A 140 -4.23 7.95 -21.51
N MET A 141 -3.39 8.87 -21.02
CA MET A 141 -1.99 8.54 -20.74
C MET A 141 -1.93 7.62 -19.52
N LEU A 142 -1.26 6.48 -19.67
CA LEU A 142 -0.94 5.62 -18.53
C LEU A 142 -0.06 6.43 -17.57
N PRO A 143 -0.39 6.48 -16.27
CA PRO A 143 0.50 7.10 -15.30
C PRO A 143 1.85 6.36 -15.29
N ASP A 144 2.94 7.12 -15.41
CA ASP A 144 4.31 6.59 -15.41
C ASP A 144 4.54 5.71 -14.16
N GLY A 145 5.12 4.53 -14.35
CA GLY A 145 5.50 3.62 -13.27
C GLY A 145 4.39 2.73 -12.71
N ARG A 146 3.23 2.60 -13.39
CA ARG A 146 2.20 1.61 -13.03
C ARG A 146 2.42 0.27 -13.73
N SER A 147 3.13 -0.63 -13.06
CA SER A 147 3.28 -2.03 -13.44
C SER A 147 2.82 -2.94 -12.30
N THR A 148 2.31 -4.13 -12.64
CA THR A 148 2.06 -5.17 -11.66
C THR A 148 3.36 -5.94 -11.43
N ASP A 149 3.89 -5.91 -10.20
CA ASP A 149 5.17 -6.53 -9.88
C ASP A 149 5.10 -7.37 -8.60
N ILE A 150 5.54 -8.62 -8.69
CA ILE A 150 5.65 -9.49 -7.51
C ILE A 150 6.70 -8.95 -6.51
N ASP A 151 7.72 -8.25 -6.98
CA ASP A 151 8.74 -7.62 -6.13
C ASP A 151 8.12 -6.53 -5.26
N ASP A 152 7.12 -5.82 -5.79
CA ASP A 152 6.38 -4.82 -5.03
C ASP A 152 5.57 -5.47 -3.91
N VAL A 153 4.99 -6.65 -4.13
CA VAL A 153 4.33 -7.43 -3.07
C VAL A 153 5.30 -7.84 -1.99
N ILE A 154 6.49 -8.31 -2.38
CA ILE A 154 7.54 -8.72 -1.45
C ILE A 154 8.00 -7.51 -0.62
N LEU A 155 8.33 -6.39 -1.26
CA LEU A 155 8.78 -5.15 -0.62
C LEU A 155 7.72 -4.58 0.32
N ASN A 156 6.46 -4.51 -0.13
CA ASN A 156 5.35 -4.05 0.69
C ASN A 156 5.11 -4.97 1.90
N THR A 157 5.27 -6.29 1.75
CA THR A 157 5.18 -7.23 2.88
C THR A 157 6.33 -7.04 3.87
N LEU A 158 7.55 -6.83 3.38
CA LEU A 158 8.73 -6.49 4.20
C LEU A 158 8.54 -5.16 4.94
N SER A 159 7.92 -4.17 4.29
CA SER A 159 7.55 -2.90 4.93
C SER A 159 6.62 -3.14 6.13
N GLY A 160 5.65 -4.05 5.99
CA GLY A 160 4.80 -4.49 7.09
C GLY A 160 5.59 -5.09 8.26
N CYS A 161 6.59 -5.91 7.98
CA CYS A 161 7.48 -6.43 9.01
C CYS A 161 8.25 -5.29 9.72
N LEU A 162 8.74 -4.29 8.99
CA LEU A 162 9.40 -3.11 9.57
C LEU A 162 8.48 -2.35 10.51
N GLY A 163 7.22 -2.12 10.14
CA GLY A 163 6.25 -1.44 11.02
C GLY A 163 5.97 -2.20 12.33
N VAL A 164 5.94 -3.54 12.27
CA VAL A 164 5.90 -4.39 13.47
C VAL A 164 7.17 -4.21 14.31
N VAL A 165 8.35 -4.29 13.70
CA VAL A 165 9.64 -4.15 14.39
C VAL A 165 9.72 -2.80 15.10
N VAL A 166 9.42 -1.69 14.41
CA VAL A 166 9.41 -0.32 14.98
C VAL A 166 8.55 -0.26 16.23
N LEU A 167 7.35 -0.83 16.17
CA LEU A 167 6.41 -0.82 17.29
C LEU A 167 6.91 -1.62 18.50
N TYR A 168 7.54 -2.78 18.28
CA TYR A 168 8.08 -3.61 19.37
C TYR A 168 9.40 -3.07 19.94
N SER A 169 10.19 -2.35 19.14
CA SER A 169 11.42 -1.66 19.55
C SER A 169 11.14 -0.50 20.51
N MET A 170 9.93 0.07 20.47
CA MET A 170 9.51 1.15 21.38
C MET A 170 8.89 0.57 22.69
N PRO A 171 9.58 0.62 23.85
CA PRO A 171 9.12 -0.06 25.06
C PRO A 171 7.78 0.46 25.60
N ALA A 172 7.50 1.75 25.42
CA ALA A 172 6.24 2.39 25.80
C ALA A 172 5.04 1.81 25.02
N LEU A 173 5.23 1.55 23.72
CA LEU A 173 4.20 1.00 22.84
C LEU A 173 4.00 -0.51 23.07
N ARG A 174 5.10 -1.25 23.29
CA ARG A 174 5.05 -2.67 23.63
C ARG A 174 4.23 -2.93 24.90
N LYS A 175 4.43 -2.14 25.96
CA LYS A 175 3.66 -2.24 27.22
C LYS A 175 2.17 -2.00 27.00
N ARG A 176 1.81 -1.09 26.10
CA ARG A 176 0.42 -0.77 25.76
C ARG A 176 -0.29 -1.94 25.09
N ILE A 177 0.38 -2.66 24.19
CA ILE A 177 -0.18 -3.83 23.50
C ILE A 177 -0.29 -5.02 24.45
N GLY A 178 0.75 -5.27 25.25
CA GLY A 178 0.82 -6.39 26.21
C GLY A 178 -0.18 -6.32 27.38
N LYS A 179 -0.72 -5.14 27.72
CA LYS A 179 -1.84 -5.04 28.67
C LYS A 179 -3.08 -5.73 28.08
N LYS A 180 -3.34 -6.98 28.52
CA LYS A 180 -4.62 -7.68 28.36
C LYS A 180 -5.73 -6.74 28.84
N ARG A 181 -6.85 -6.70 28.11
CA ARG A 181 -8.08 -6.04 28.59
C ARG A 181 -8.42 -6.65 29.95
N ARG A 182 -8.34 -5.85 31.02
CA ARG A 182 -9.19 -6.05 32.18
C ARG A 182 -10.56 -5.54 31.79
#